data_AF-A0AAE3QCX8-F1
#
_entry.id   AF-A0AAE3QCX8-F1
#
_cell.length_a   1.000
_cell.length_b   1.000
_cell.length_c   1.000
_cell.angle_alpha   90.00
_cell.angle_beta   90.00
_cell.angle_gamma   90.00
#
_symmetry.space_group_name_H-M   'P 1'
#
loop_
_entity.id
_entity.type
_entity.pdbx_description
1 polymer ?
#
loop_
_entity_poly.entity_id
_entity_poly.type
_entity_poly.pdbx_seq_one_letter_code
_entity_poly.pdbx_strand_id
1 'polypeptide(L)'
;MREATGKAMAVLSKVSTHFRVAFAYRVPFIVTHLAVRLVTSALFLPLIGLLLGTVVGFSGRSATTDQDIAHLLLTPAGAFAVPRFPHILRFSLGLLLRVVAIALPFVLAMAATAYWSLRDHDINYYLTYLPPRALLPASAIAALSTLMGLILLSRLTGWAFALQLIVGRGVRPWAALKENAALLRGRKLILFWQIVVWITFRFLMAAAIAALFGAMIGGAPSLLGGSLRLIAGVTFFFLLVWGVMNTFVSALSNGALARLLLSEFPGLRQLGCKRRKARHQRYRVRTISSG
;
A
#
# COMPACT_ATOMS: atom_id res chain seq x y z
N MET A 1 21.32 -27.66 -3.02
CA MET A 1 21.23 -26.81 -1.80
C MET A 1 22.05 -25.50 -1.89
N ARG A 2 23.31 -25.52 -2.35
CA ARG A 2 24.17 -24.32 -2.50
C ARG A 2 23.65 -23.25 -3.48
N GLU A 3 22.99 -23.68 -4.56
CA GLU A 3 22.45 -22.74 -5.56
C GLU A 3 21.22 -21.97 -5.05
N ALA A 4 20.32 -22.63 -4.31
CA ALA A 4 19.14 -22.01 -3.72
C ALA A 4 19.50 -21.01 -2.62
N THR A 5 20.47 -21.35 -1.78
CA THR A 5 21.01 -20.46 -0.75
C THR A 5 21.72 -19.24 -1.37
N GLY A 6 22.48 -19.43 -2.45
CA GLY A 6 23.07 -18.32 -3.21
C GLY A 6 22.04 -17.34 -3.78
N LYS A 7 20.96 -17.86 -4.38
CA LYS A 7 19.85 -17.04 -4.90
C LYS A 7 19.13 -16.28 -3.78
N ALA A 8 18.86 -16.92 -2.64
CA ALA A 8 18.22 -16.29 -1.49
C ALA A 8 19.11 -15.16 -0.91
N MET A 9 20.40 -15.41 -0.75
CA MET A 9 21.36 -14.43 -0.23
C MET A 9 21.51 -13.23 -1.18
N ALA A 10 21.45 -13.45 -2.49
CA ALA A 10 21.44 -12.37 -3.48
C ALA A 10 20.18 -11.49 -3.37
N VAL A 11 19.00 -12.09 -3.19
CA VAL A 11 17.75 -11.35 -2.97
C VAL A 11 17.84 -10.51 -1.70
N LEU A 12 18.29 -11.11 -0.59
CA LEU A 12 18.43 -10.43 0.69
C LEU A 12 19.42 -9.27 0.63
N SER A 13 20.61 -9.50 0.04
CA SER A 13 21.64 -8.47 -0.15
C SER A 13 21.12 -7.30 -0.99
N LYS A 14 20.39 -7.59 -2.07
CA LYS A 14 19.81 -6.56 -2.93
C LYS A 14 18.76 -5.72 -2.20
N VAL A 15 17.81 -6.36 -1.49
CA VAL A 15 16.77 -5.65 -0.72
C VAL A 15 17.40 -4.82 0.40
N SER A 16 18.33 -5.37 1.17
CA SER A 16 19.02 -4.64 2.24
C SER A 16 19.78 -3.41 1.72
N THR A 17 20.40 -3.51 0.53
CA THR A 17 21.05 -2.37 -0.14
C THR A 17 20.03 -1.28 -0.47
N HIS A 18 18.83 -1.64 -0.93
CA HIS A 18 17.77 -0.66 -1.19
C HIS A 18 17.29 0.05 0.09
N PHE A 19 17.18 -0.67 1.21
CA PHE A 19 16.88 -0.08 2.52
C PHE A 19 18.00 0.86 3.00
N ARG A 20 19.27 0.47 2.88
CA ARG A 20 20.42 1.32 3.22
C ARG A 20 20.41 2.62 2.43
N VAL A 21 20.14 2.54 1.13
CA VAL A 21 20.05 3.76 0.32
C VAL A 21 18.81 4.58 0.68
N ALA A 22 17.65 3.95 0.93
CA ALA A 22 16.48 4.68 1.42
C ALA A 22 16.75 5.43 2.73
N PHE A 23 17.53 4.84 3.63
CA PHE A 23 17.96 5.47 4.87
C PHE A 23 18.92 6.66 4.65
N ALA A 24 19.86 6.52 3.71
CA ALA A 24 20.76 7.61 3.34
C ALA A 24 20.00 8.82 2.78
N TYR A 25 18.92 8.58 2.02
CA TYR A 25 18.03 9.61 1.46
C TYR A 25 16.73 9.79 2.26
N ARG A 26 16.78 9.56 3.58
CA ARG A 26 15.58 9.55 4.44
C ARG A 26 14.75 10.83 4.35
N VAL A 27 15.39 12.01 4.33
CA VAL A 27 14.68 13.29 4.33
C VAL A 27 13.82 13.47 3.06
N PRO A 28 14.36 13.35 1.83
CA PRO A 28 13.54 13.37 0.61
C PRO A 28 12.38 12.37 0.61
N PHE A 29 12.60 11.14 1.10
CA PHE A 29 11.54 10.14 1.16
C PHE A 29 10.46 10.49 2.17
N ILE A 30 10.83 11.03 3.34
CA ILE A 30 9.88 11.50 4.36
C ILE A 30 9.06 12.66 3.81
N VAL A 31 9.70 13.66 3.22
CA VAL A 31 9.02 14.82 2.62
C VAL A 31 8.06 14.37 1.53
N THR A 32 8.49 13.50 0.62
CA THR A 32 7.64 12.97 -0.45
C THR A 32 6.45 12.19 0.12
N HIS A 33 6.69 11.34 1.11
CA HIS A 33 5.64 10.55 1.75
C HIS A 33 4.62 11.44 2.46
N LEU A 34 5.09 12.45 3.21
CA LEU A 34 4.24 13.43 3.87
C LEU A 34 3.44 14.26 2.86
N ALA A 35 4.08 14.76 1.80
CA ALA A 35 3.40 15.53 0.76
C ALA A 35 2.29 14.70 0.10
N VAL A 36 2.58 13.45 -0.29
CA VAL A 36 1.56 12.54 -0.85
C VAL A 36 0.45 12.30 0.17
N ARG A 37 0.78 12.09 1.45
CA ARG A 37 -0.21 11.83 2.50
C ARG A 37 -1.12 13.04 2.71
N LEU A 38 -0.56 14.24 2.79
CA LEU A 38 -1.30 15.49 2.94
C LEU A 38 -2.19 15.77 1.73
N VAL A 39 -1.68 15.61 0.51
CA VAL A 39 -2.48 15.75 -0.72
C VAL A 39 -3.59 14.71 -0.75
N THR A 40 -3.30 13.45 -0.40
CA THR A 40 -4.30 12.38 -0.33
C THR A 40 -5.36 12.73 0.69
N SER A 41 -5.00 13.11 1.91
CA SER A 41 -5.96 13.54 2.93
C SER A 41 -6.79 14.74 2.47
N ALA A 42 -6.17 15.76 1.87
CA ALA A 42 -6.86 16.94 1.35
C ALA A 42 -7.86 16.63 0.23
N LEU A 43 -7.66 15.53 -0.51
CA LEU A 43 -8.60 15.07 -1.55
C LEU A 43 -9.66 14.11 -0.99
N PHE A 44 -9.27 13.19 -0.11
CA PHE A 44 -10.16 12.15 0.39
C PHE A 44 -11.13 12.66 1.46
N LEU A 45 -10.71 13.57 2.35
CA LEU A 45 -11.60 14.15 3.35
C LEU A 45 -12.84 14.83 2.72
N PRO A 46 -12.69 15.76 1.74
CA PRO A 46 -13.86 16.36 1.11
C PRO A 46 -14.64 15.34 0.26
N LEU A 47 -13.98 14.37 -0.38
CA LEU A 47 -14.68 13.31 -1.10
C LEU A 47 -15.57 12.46 -0.18
N ILE A 48 -15.07 12.10 1.01
CA ILE A 48 -15.86 11.39 2.03
C ILE A 48 -17.01 12.29 2.51
N GLY A 49 -16.75 13.57 2.74
CA GLY A 49 -17.79 14.54 3.08
C GLY A 49 -18.91 14.61 2.03
N LEU A 50 -18.55 14.64 0.74
CA LEU A 50 -19.49 14.61 -0.37
C LEU A 50 -20.26 13.28 -0.41
N LEU A 51 -19.59 12.13 -0.27
CA LEU A 51 -20.25 10.83 -0.27
C LEU A 51 -21.22 10.70 0.90
N LEU A 52 -20.81 11.09 2.12
CA LEU A 52 -21.69 11.12 3.28
C LEU A 52 -22.85 12.10 3.07
N GLY A 53 -22.59 13.27 2.48
CA GLY A 53 -23.61 14.24 2.10
C GLY A 53 -24.63 13.65 1.13
N THR A 54 -24.21 12.87 0.12
CA THR A 54 -25.14 12.20 -0.79
C THR A 54 -25.98 11.14 -0.09
N VAL A 55 -25.37 10.31 0.78
CA VAL A 55 -26.09 9.27 1.54
C VAL A 55 -27.10 9.89 2.50
N VAL A 56 -26.74 10.99 3.17
CA VAL A 56 -27.65 11.76 4.02
C VAL A 56 -28.71 12.48 3.18
N GLY A 57 -28.38 12.96 1.99
CA GLY A 57 -29.32 13.55 1.04
C GLY A 57 -30.42 12.57 0.62
N PHE A 58 -30.07 11.30 0.38
CA PHE A 58 -31.04 10.23 0.12
C PHE A 58 -31.94 9.91 1.33
N SER A 59 -31.55 10.30 2.55
CA SER A 59 -32.39 10.19 3.76
C SER A 59 -33.44 11.30 3.90
N GLY A 60 -33.56 12.19 2.90
CA GLY A 60 -34.57 13.25 2.85
C GLY A 60 -34.18 14.55 3.56
N ARG A 61 -32.90 14.73 3.95
CA ARG A 61 -32.38 16.00 4.48
C ARG A 61 -31.36 16.58 3.51
N SER A 62 -31.72 17.69 2.86
CA SER A 62 -30.90 18.42 1.88
C SER A 62 -29.68 19.06 2.56
N ALA A 63 -28.55 18.35 2.56
CA ALA A 63 -27.28 18.84 3.12
C ALA A 63 -26.09 18.63 2.16
N THR A 64 -26.30 18.87 0.86
CA THR A 64 -25.24 19.17 -0.11
C THR A 64 -25.77 20.26 -1.03
N THR A 65 -25.26 21.48 -0.87
CA THR A 65 -25.63 22.63 -1.70
C THR A 65 -24.89 22.55 -3.04
N ASP A 66 -25.60 22.78 -4.15
CA ASP A 66 -25.03 22.78 -5.51
C ASP A 66 -23.83 23.73 -5.69
N GLN A 67 -23.72 24.71 -4.79
CA GLN A 67 -22.63 25.68 -4.69
C GLN A 67 -21.27 25.06 -4.33
N ASP A 68 -21.23 24.02 -3.49
CA ASP A 68 -19.96 23.39 -3.06
C ASP A 68 -19.32 22.56 -4.19
N ILE A 69 -20.16 21.94 -5.02
CA ILE A 69 -19.73 21.19 -6.21
C ILE A 69 -19.20 22.17 -7.27
N ALA A 70 -19.87 23.31 -7.46
CA ALA A 70 -19.43 24.36 -8.38
C ALA A 70 -18.07 24.95 -7.97
N HIS A 71 -17.86 25.24 -6.68
CA HIS A 71 -16.57 25.73 -6.19
C HIS A 71 -15.44 24.71 -6.40
N LEU A 72 -15.70 23.41 -6.20
CA LEU A 72 -14.73 22.37 -6.49
C LEU A 72 -14.35 22.31 -7.97
N LEU A 73 -15.34 22.40 -8.87
CA LEU A 73 -15.14 22.40 -10.34
C LEU A 73 -14.30 23.58 -10.82
N LEU A 74 -14.45 24.74 -10.18
CA LEU A 74 -13.70 25.97 -10.51
C LEU A 74 -12.25 25.94 -10.01
N THR A 75 -11.87 25.02 -9.13
CA THR A 75 -10.46 24.86 -8.74
C THR A 75 -9.63 24.22 -9.87
N PRO A 76 -8.36 24.59 -10.03
CA PRO A 76 -7.45 23.92 -10.98
C PRO A 76 -7.35 22.41 -10.75
N ALA A 77 -7.51 21.98 -9.49
CA ALA A 77 -7.53 20.57 -9.12
C ALA A 77 -8.80 19.85 -9.62
N GLY A 78 -9.98 20.46 -9.45
CA GLY A 78 -11.25 19.91 -9.91
C GLY A 78 -11.32 19.80 -11.43
N ALA A 79 -10.91 20.84 -12.16
CA ALA A 79 -10.87 20.84 -13.63
C ALA A 79 -9.99 19.71 -14.20
N PHE A 80 -8.91 19.33 -13.51
CA PHE A 80 -8.06 18.22 -13.92
C PHE A 80 -8.59 16.84 -13.49
N ALA A 81 -9.18 16.75 -12.30
CA ALA A 81 -9.60 15.49 -11.69
C ALA A 81 -10.94 14.97 -12.23
N VAL A 82 -11.93 15.84 -12.44
CA VAL A 82 -13.31 15.46 -12.77
C VAL A 82 -13.44 14.66 -14.08
N PRO A 83 -12.79 15.05 -15.20
CA PRO A 83 -12.89 14.26 -16.44
C PRO A 83 -12.25 12.86 -16.33
N ARG A 84 -11.28 12.69 -15.43
CA ARG A 84 -10.58 11.41 -15.19
C ARG A 84 -11.27 10.56 -14.14
N PHE A 85 -12.11 11.18 -13.30
CA PHE A 85 -12.81 10.54 -12.21
C PHE A 85 -13.56 9.25 -12.61
N PRO A 86 -14.40 9.21 -13.66
CA PRO A 86 -15.12 7.97 -13.99
C PRO A 86 -14.19 6.83 -14.43
N HIS A 87 -13.06 7.15 -15.06
CA HIS A 87 -12.06 6.14 -15.45
C HIS A 87 -11.32 5.60 -14.21
N ILE A 88 -10.93 6.48 -13.29
CA ILE A 88 -10.30 6.10 -12.02
C ILE A 88 -11.27 5.30 -11.16
N LEU A 89 -12.54 5.71 -11.08
CA LEU A 89 -13.59 5.05 -10.32
C LEU A 89 -13.87 3.66 -10.86
N ARG A 90 -14.08 3.50 -12.18
CA ARG A 90 -14.29 2.18 -12.81
C ARG A 90 -13.09 1.26 -12.60
N PHE A 91 -11.87 1.78 -12.74
CA PHE A 91 -10.66 1.00 -12.49
C PHE A 91 -10.55 0.57 -11.02
N SER A 92 -10.75 1.49 -10.09
CA SER A 92 -10.65 1.23 -8.65
C SER A 92 -11.73 0.27 -8.17
N LEU A 93 -12.98 0.45 -8.63
CA LEU A 93 -14.09 -0.45 -8.33
C LEU A 93 -13.87 -1.83 -8.95
N GLY A 94 -13.40 -1.90 -10.20
CA GLY A 94 -13.05 -3.18 -10.82
C GLY A 94 -11.92 -3.91 -10.10
N LEU A 95 -10.91 -3.18 -9.60
CA LEU A 95 -9.85 -3.74 -8.77
C LEU A 95 -10.40 -4.24 -7.43
N LEU A 96 -11.23 -3.43 -6.76
CA LEU A 96 -11.88 -3.77 -5.49
C LEU A 96 -12.71 -5.05 -5.64
N LEU A 97 -13.59 -5.12 -6.65
CA LEU A 97 -14.43 -6.28 -6.91
C LEU A 97 -13.61 -7.54 -7.18
N ARG A 98 -12.47 -7.43 -7.87
CA ARG A 98 -11.56 -8.58 -8.07
C ARG A 98 -10.88 -9.03 -6.78
N VAL A 99 -10.46 -8.09 -5.94
CA VAL A 99 -9.88 -8.40 -4.61
C VAL A 99 -10.93 -9.08 -3.74
N VAL A 100 -12.15 -8.53 -3.69
CA VAL A 100 -13.29 -9.12 -2.97
C VAL A 100 -13.60 -10.51 -3.52
N ALA A 101 -13.71 -10.69 -4.83
CA ALA A 101 -14.00 -11.99 -5.42
C ALA A 101 -12.95 -13.06 -5.09
N ILE A 102 -11.66 -12.68 -5.01
CA ILE A 102 -10.59 -13.59 -4.59
C ILE A 102 -10.67 -13.87 -3.08
N ALA A 103 -10.91 -12.85 -2.26
CA ALA A 103 -10.92 -12.97 -0.80
C ALA A 103 -12.17 -13.68 -0.27
N LEU A 104 -13.32 -13.50 -0.93
CA LEU A 104 -14.62 -13.99 -0.49
C LEU A 104 -14.65 -15.47 -0.10
N PRO A 105 -14.18 -16.43 -0.93
CA PRO A 105 -14.19 -17.84 -0.53
C PRO A 105 -13.34 -18.13 0.72
N PHE A 106 -12.21 -17.44 0.89
CA PHE A 106 -11.36 -17.62 2.07
C PHE A 106 -11.99 -17.01 3.31
N VAL A 107 -12.55 -15.81 3.20
CA VAL A 107 -13.25 -15.15 4.31
C VAL A 107 -14.43 -16.00 4.77
N LEU A 108 -15.21 -16.56 3.83
CA LEU A 108 -16.31 -17.46 4.15
C LEU A 108 -15.82 -18.75 4.82
N ALA A 109 -14.72 -19.35 4.34
CA ALA A 109 -14.14 -20.55 4.96
C ALA A 109 -13.60 -20.27 6.38
N MET A 110 -12.94 -19.13 6.59
CA MET A 110 -12.47 -18.70 7.91
C MET A 110 -13.64 -18.41 8.85
N ALA A 111 -14.66 -17.70 8.35
CA ALA A 111 -15.87 -17.41 9.12
C ALA A 111 -16.62 -18.69 9.51
N ALA A 112 -16.76 -19.66 8.60
CA ALA A 112 -17.36 -20.97 8.90
C ALA A 112 -16.55 -21.74 9.95
N THR A 113 -15.22 -21.75 9.82
CA THR A 113 -14.31 -22.40 10.77
C THR A 113 -14.42 -21.76 12.16
N ALA A 114 -14.42 -20.43 12.22
CA ALA A 114 -14.60 -19.68 13.45
C ALA A 114 -15.98 -19.94 14.07
N TYR A 115 -17.05 -19.85 13.26
CA TYR A 115 -18.43 -20.06 13.69
C TYR A 115 -18.63 -21.44 14.32
N TRP A 116 -18.11 -22.50 13.69
CA TRP A 116 -18.21 -23.84 14.25
C TRP A 116 -17.35 -24.05 15.49
N SER A 117 -16.17 -23.42 15.56
CA SER A 117 -15.31 -23.51 16.74
C SER A 117 -15.83 -22.72 17.94
N LEU A 118 -16.54 -21.62 17.72
CA LEU A 118 -17.00 -20.69 18.77
C LEU A 118 -18.39 -21.05 19.32
N ARG A 119 -19.02 -22.16 18.90
CA ARG A 119 -20.38 -22.51 19.36
C ARG A 119 -20.47 -22.80 20.85
N ASP A 120 -19.43 -23.37 21.42
CA ASP A 120 -19.50 -23.89 22.80
C ASP A 120 -19.17 -22.83 23.86
N HIS A 121 -18.32 -21.86 23.53
CA HIS A 121 -17.82 -20.87 24.50
C HIS A 121 -17.64 -19.50 23.83
N ASP A 122 -17.78 -18.44 24.61
CA ASP A 122 -17.49 -17.06 24.19
C ASP A 122 -16.03 -16.93 23.72
N ILE A 123 -15.76 -16.02 22.78
CA ILE A 123 -14.41 -15.75 22.28
C ILE A 123 -13.42 -15.42 23.40
N ASN A 124 -13.89 -14.78 24.48
CA ASN A 124 -13.06 -14.44 25.64
C ASN A 124 -12.53 -15.68 26.37
N TYR A 125 -13.29 -16.78 26.41
CA TYR A 125 -12.83 -18.04 27.00
C TYR A 125 -11.61 -18.59 26.24
N TYR A 126 -11.65 -18.55 24.91
CA TYR A 126 -10.55 -19.02 24.06
C TYR A 126 -9.29 -18.15 24.17
N LEU A 127 -9.45 -16.83 24.34
CA LEU A 127 -8.34 -15.90 24.54
C LEU A 127 -7.69 -16.03 25.93
N THR A 128 -8.48 -16.37 26.95
CA THR A 128 -8.01 -16.47 28.35
C THR A 128 -7.33 -17.81 28.62
N TYR A 129 -7.99 -18.92 28.26
CA TYR A 129 -7.58 -20.26 28.68
C TYR A 129 -6.79 -21.02 27.62
N LEU A 130 -6.74 -20.52 26.37
CA LEU A 130 -5.99 -21.12 25.25
C LEU A 130 -6.12 -22.66 25.19
N PRO A 131 -7.34 -23.22 25.21
CA PRO A 131 -7.52 -24.66 25.33
C PRO A 131 -6.93 -25.37 24.10
N PRO A 132 -6.28 -26.54 24.23
CA PRO A 132 -5.59 -27.20 23.12
C PRO A 132 -6.47 -27.44 21.89
N ARG A 133 -7.77 -27.70 22.09
CA ARG A 133 -8.77 -27.85 21.01
C ARG A 133 -8.89 -26.63 20.08
N ALA A 134 -8.56 -25.44 20.57
CA ALA A 134 -8.63 -24.20 19.80
C ALA A 134 -7.43 -24.00 18.86
N LEU A 135 -6.34 -24.76 19.02
CA LEU A 135 -5.15 -24.67 18.16
C LEU A 135 -5.44 -25.11 16.72
N LEU A 136 -6.28 -26.13 16.54
CA LEU A 136 -6.67 -26.63 15.21
C LEU A 136 -7.43 -25.57 14.38
N PRO A 137 -8.57 -25.02 14.84
CA PRO A 137 -9.28 -23.98 14.10
C PRO A 137 -8.44 -22.71 13.94
N ALA A 138 -7.65 -22.32 14.96
CA ALA A 138 -6.74 -21.17 14.85
C ALA A 138 -5.67 -21.39 13.77
N SER A 139 -5.03 -22.56 13.72
CA SER A 139 -4.04 -22.90 12.69
C SER A 139 -4.67 -23.01 11.29
N ALA A 140 -5.89 -23.53 11.17
CA ALA A 140 -6.63 -23.56 9.92
C ALA A 140 -6.95 -22.13 9.41
N ILE A 141 -7.43 -21.24 10.28
CA ILE A 141 -7.68 -19.83 9.95
C ILE A 141 -6.36 -19.14 9.54
N ALA A 142 -5.27 -19.40 10.26
CA ALA A 142 -3.96 -18.84 9.92
C ALA A 142 -3.45 -19.35 8.56
N ALA A 143 -3.63 -20.63 8.25
CA ALA A 143 -3.26 -21.21 6.96
C ALA A 143 -4.10 -20.64 5.81
N LEU A 144 -5.42 -20.52 5.98
CA LEU A 144 -6.32 -19.90 5.02
C LEU A 144 -5.97 -18.43 4.78
N SER A 145 -5.72 -17.68 5.85
CA SER A 145 -5.28 -16.28 5.79
C SER A 145 -3.97 -16.13 5.01
N THR A 146 -3.00 -17.01 5.30
CA THR A 146 -1.70 -17.00 4.63
C THR A 146 -1.84 -17.32 3.14
N LEU A 147 -2.60 -18.37 2.80
CA LEU A 147 -2.86 -18.75 1.41
C LEU A 147 -3.57 -17.63 0.64
N MET A 148 -4.61 -17.04 1.22
CA MET A 148 -5.30 -15.88 0.66
C MET A 148 -4.32 -14.73 0.40
N GLY A 149 -3.49 -14.41 1.38
CA GLY A 149 -2.47 -13.36 1.28
C GLY A 149 -1.46 -13.62 0.15
N LEU A 150 -0.97 -14.85 0.02
CA LEU A 150 -0.04 -15.23 -1.05
C LEU A 150 -0.67 -15.14 -2.44
N ILE A 151 -1.92 -15.59 -2.59
CA ILE A 151 -2.67 -15.49 -3.85
C ILE A 151 -2.90 -14.03 -4.21
N LEU A 152 -3.39 -13.21 -3.27
CA LEU A 152 -3.60 -11.78 -3.48
C LEU A 152 -2.28 -11.08 -3.84
N LEU A 153 -1.20 -11.35 -3.12
CA LEU A 153 0.11 -10.77 -3.39
C LEU A 153 0.58 -11.11 -4.82
N SER A 154 0.45 -12.37 -5.23
CA SER A 154 0.80 -12.82 -6.59
C SER A 154 -0.04 -12.11 -7.66
N ARG A 155 -1.36 -12.02 -7.46
CA ARG A 155 -2.31 -11.41 -8.41
C ARG A 155 -2.12 -9.89 -8.50
N LEU A 156 -2.03 -9.21 -7.36
CA LEU A 156 -1.81 -7.77 -7.27
C LEU A 156 -0.48 -7.37 -7.89
N THR A 157 0.59 -8.13 -7.63
CA THR A 157 1.88 -7.93 -8.28
C THR A 157 1.69 -8.02 -9.80
N GLY A 158 1.08 -9.09 -10.31
CA GLY A 158 0.80 -9.25 -11.74
C GLY A 158 -0.03 -8.11 -12.37
N TRP A 159 -1.02 -7.58 -11.67
CA TRP A 159 -1.83 -6.46 -12.15
C TRP A 159 -1.10 -5.13 -12.09
N ALA A 160 -0.30 -4.88 -11.06
CA ALA A 160 0.52 -3.67 -10.95
C ALA A 160 1.49 -3.55 -12.13
N PHE A 161 2.09 -4.66 -12.56
CA PHE A 161 2.89 -4.75 -13.78
C PHE A 161 2.11 -4.42 -15.04
N ALA A 162 0.92 -5.02 -15.20
CA ALA A 162 0.08 -4.79 -16.37
C ALA A 162 -0.37 -3.34 -16.49
N LEU A 163 -0.69 -2.69 -15.35
CA LEU A 163 -1.13 -1.31 -15.30
C LEU A 163 -0.04 -0.33 -15.77
N GLN A 164 1.20 -0.49 -15.28
CA GLN A 164 2.32 0.38 -15.69
C GLN A 164 2.60 0.33 -17.20
N LEU A 165 2.37 -0.83 -17.83
CA LEU A 165 2.54 -1.00 -19.28
C LEU A 165 1.40 -0.39 -20.08
N ILE A 166 0.16 -0.52 -19.63
CA ILE A 166 -1.02 0.08 -20.28
C ILE A 166 -0.92 1.61 -20.23
N VAL A 167 -0.61 2.18 -19.06
CA VAL A 167 -0.49 3.64 -18.88
C VAL A 167 0.76 4.20 -19.56
N GLY A 168 1.89 3.48 -19.53
CA GLY A 168 3.15 3.96 -20.10
C GLY A 168 3.29 3.79 -21.62
N ARG A 169 2.61 2.81 -22.23
CA ARG A 169 2.73 2.50 -23.67
C ARG A 169 1.46 2.68 -24.49
N GLY A 170 0.29 2.91 -23.89
CA GLY A 170 -0.97 3.11 -24.62
C GLY A 170 -1.45 1.89 -25.41
N VAL A 171 -0.98 0.69 -25.06
CA VAL A 171 -1.30 -0.57 -25.76
C VAL A 171 -2.64 -1.11 -25.25
N ARG A 172 -3.47 -1.65 -26.16
CA ARG A 172 -4.76 -2.27 -25.82
C ARG A 172 -4.59 -3.34 -24.71
N PRO A 173 -5.49 -3.42 -23.70
CA PRO A 173 -5.29 -4.21 -22.47
C PRO A 173 -4.90 -5.69 -22.69
N TRP A 174 -5.47 -6.29 -23.74
CA TRP A 174 -5.31 -7.72 -24.06
C TRP A 174 -3.98 -8.05 -24.77
N ALA A 175 -3.47 -7.15 -25.62
CA ALA A 175 -2.18 -7.33 -26.29
C ALA A 175 -1.01 -7.17 -25.29
N ALA A 176 -1.13 -6.22 -24.36
CA ALA A 176 -0.17 -6.00 -23.29
C ALA A 176 -0.02 -7.20 -22.33
N LEU A 177 -1.05 -8.04 -22.16
CA LEU A 177 -1.02 -9.25 -21.32
C LEU A 177 -0.26 -10.41 -21.97
N LYS A 178 -0.42 -10.63 -23.29
CA LYS A 178 0.36 -11.63 -24.05
C LYS A 178 1.83 -11.25 -24.13
N GLU A 179 2.12 -9.98 -24.39
CA GLU A 179 3.49 -9.46 -24.49
C GLU A 179 4.17 -9.40 -23.10
N ASN A 180 3.41 -9.11 -22.04
CA ASN A 180 3.88 -9.22 -20.65
C ASN A 180 4.26 -10.64 -20.25
N ALA A 181 3.50 -11.65 -20.69
CA ALA A 181 3.78 -13.04 -20.34
C ALA A 181 5.12 -13.52 -20.90
N ALA A 182 5.63 -12.88 -21.97
CA ALA A 182 6.94 -13.15 -22.54
C ALA A 182 8.07 -12.35 -21.84
N LEU A 183 7.87 -11.05 -21.58
CA LEU A 183 8.89 -10.19 -20.95
C LEU A 183 9.09 -10.47 -19.44
N LEU A 184 8.09 -11.04 -18.77
CA LEU A 184 8.12 -11.29 -17.32
C LEU A 184 8.37 -12.77 -16.95
N ARG A 185 8.44 -13.66 -17.94
CA ARG A 185 8.75 -15.09 -17.71
C ARG A 185 10.18 -15.22 -17.18
N GLY A 186 10.32 -15.68 -15.94
CA GLY A 186 11.60 -15.83 -15.23
C GLY A 186 11.90 -14.77 -14.16
N ARG A 187 11.49 -13.51 -14.33
CA ARG A 187 11.76 -12.42 -13.36
C ARG A 187 10.68 -12.22 -12.30
N LYS A 188 9.43 -12.64 -12.56
CA LYS A 188 8.32 -12.51 -11.60
C LYS A 188 8.60 -13.18 -10.26
N LEU A 189 9.21 -14.36 -10.29
CA LEU A 189 9.50 -15.12 -9.07
C LEU A 189 10.58 -14.42 -8.22
N ILE A 190 11.60 -13.88 -8.87
CA ILE A 190 12.66 -13.12 -8.18
C ILE A 190 12.07 -11.85 -7.56
N LEU A 191 11.26 -11.08 -8.30
CA LEU A 191 10.62 -9.89 -7.73
C LEU A 191 9.62 -10.25 -6.63
N PHE A 192 8.85 -11.33 -6.79
CA PHE A 192 7.95 -11.81 -5.74
C PHE A 192 8.72 -12.02 -4.43
N TRP A 193 9.84 -12.74 -4.47
CA TRP A 193 10.68 -12.92 -3.28
C TRP A 193 11.33 -11.63 -2.79
N GLN A 194 11.73 -10.72 -3.67
CA GLN A 194 12.20 -9.39 -3.25
C GLN A 194 11.11 -8.60 -2.51
N ILE A 195 9.84 -8.67 -2.96
CA ILE A 195 8.69 -8.05 -2.30
C ILE A 195 8.42 -8.74 -0.97
N VAL A 196 8.46 -10.07 -0.90
CA VAL A 196 8.29 -10.82 0.35
C VAL A 196 9.35 -10.40 1.38
N VAL A 197 10.64 -10.41 1.00
CA VAL A 197 11.72 -9.96 1.89
C VAL A 197 11.55 -8.49 2.29
N TRP A 198 11.12 -7.62 1.36
CA TRP A 198 10.81 -6.23 1.68
C TRP A 198 9.65 -6.08 2.69
N ILE A 199 8.57 -6.86 2.54
CA ILE A 199 7.45 -6.91 3.50
C ILE A 199 7.98 -7.38 4.86
N THR A 200 8.81 -8.42 4.89
CA THR A 200 9.40 -8.93 6.14
C THR A 200 10.22 -7.84 6.83
N PHE A 201 11.11 -7.13 6.12
CA PHE A 201 11.86 -6.01 6.70
C PHE A 201 10.94 -4.92 7.24
N ARG A 202 9.92 -4.52 6.47
CA ARG A 202 8.92 -3.53 6.90
C ARG A 202 8.21 -3.98 8.18
N PHE A 203 7.79 -5.23 8.23
CA PHE A 203 7.07 -5.79 9.36
C PHE A 203 7.95 -5.85 10.61
N LEU A 204 9.20 -6.34 10.48
CA LEU A 204 10.15 -6.38 11.60
C LEU A 204 10.42 -4.98 12.16
N MET A 205 10.61 -3.98 11.31
CA MET A 205 10.76 -2.59 11.75
C MET A 205 9.53 -2.07 12.50
N ALA A 206 8.34 -2.30 11.94
CA ALA A 206 7.09 -1.87 12.56
C ALA A 206 6.83 -2.59 13.90
N ALA A 207 7.10 -3.89 13.97
CA ALA A 207 6.96 -4.70 15.16
C ALA A 207 7.95 -4.30 16.25
N ALA A 208 9.20 -3.98 15.91
CA ALA A 208 10.18 -3.48 16.86
C ALA A 208 9.73 -2.15 17.50
N ILE A 209 9.19 -1.23 16.70
CA ILE A 209 8.64 0.03 17.20
C ILE A 209 7.37 -0.23 18.03
N ALA A 210 6.47 -1.11 17.57
CA ALA A 210 5.28 -1.54 18.31
C ALA A 210 5.63 -2.10 19.69
N ALA A 211 6.59 -3.01 19.76
CA ALA A 211 7.03 -3.62 21.01
C ALA A 211 7.62 -2.58 21.96
N LEU A 212 8.45 -1.65 21.45
CA LEU A 212 9.04 -0.58 22.24
C LEU A 212 7.95 0.33 22.86
N PHE A 213 7.02 0.84 22.04
CA PHE A 213 5.95 1.70 22.53
C PHE A 213 4.95 0.96 23.40
N GLY A 214 4.66 -0.31 23.09
CA GLY A 214 3.82 -1.17 23.92
C GLY A 214 4.40 -1.36 25.31
N ALA A 215 5.71 -1.58 25.42
CA ALA A 215 6.40 -1.67 26.71
C ALA A 215 6.37 -0.32 27.47
N MET A 216 6.59 0.80 26.77
CA MET A 216 6.55 2.13 27.39
C MET A 216 5.15 2.50 27.92
N ILE A 217 4.10 2.26 27.12
CA ILE A 217 2.72 2.56 27.51
C ILE A 217 2.24 1.58 28.60
N GLY A 218 2.58 0.30 28.48
CA GLY A 218 2.24 -0.72 29.48
C GLY A 218 2.88 -0.47 30.84
N GLY A 219 4.09 0.08 30.87
CA GLY A 219 4.78 0.48 32.10
C GLY A 219 4.42 1.88 32.63
N ALA A 220 3.62 2.66 31.91
CA ALA A 220 3.29 4.03 32.31
C ALA A 220 2.54 4.12 33.65
N PRO A 221 1.53 3.28 33.96
CA PRO A 221 0.79 3.38 35.22
C PRO A 221 1.66 3.14 36.47
N SER A 222 2.64 2.25 36.41
CA SER A 222 3.53 1.96 37.54
C SER A 222 4.57 3.06 37.79
N LEU A 223 4.97 3.80 36.74
CA LEU A 223 5.97 4.87 36.82
C LEU A 223 5.35 6.24 37.15
N LEU A 224 4.10 6.48 36.74
CA LEU A 224 3.46 7.80 36.78
C LEU A 224 2.43 7.96 37.93
N GLY A 225 2.25 6.92 38.74
CA GLY A 225 1.31 6.88 39.85
C GLY A 225 -0.15 6.96 39.42
N GLY A 226 -1.05 7.33 40.35
CA GLY A 226 -2.51 7.36 40.12
C GLY A 226 -3.03 8.59 39.37
N SER A 227 -2.17 9.45 38.81
CA SER A 227 -2.61 10.71 38.22
C SER A 227 -3.10 10.53 36.77
N LEU A 228 -4.43 10.41 36.59
CA LEU A 228 -5.03 10.19 35.27
C LEU A 228 -4.63 11.26 34.22
N ARG A 229 -4.50 12.52 34.64
CA ARG A 229 -4.09 13.62 33.74
C ARG A 229 -2.68 13.42 33.18
N LEU A 230 -1.75 12.97 34.01
CA LEU A 230 -0.36 12.75 33.59
C LEU A 230 -0.26 11.51 32.70
N ILE A 231 -0.98 10.44 33.03
CA ILE A 231 -1.08 9.23 32.19
C ILE A 231 -1.65 9.59 30.81
N ALA A 232 -2.74 10.36 30.76
CA ALA A 232 -3.35 10.79 29.49
C ALA A 232 -2.40 11.67 28.68
N GLY A 233 -1.71 12.63 29.32
CA GLY A 233 -0.74 13.51 28.66
C GLY A 233 0.44 12.74 28.08
N VAL A 234 1.02 11.82 28.84
CA VAL A 234 2.13 10.97 28.39
C VAL A 234 1.68 10.01 27.28
N THR A 235 0.49 9.42 27.40
CA THR A 235 -0.08 8.57 26.34
C THR A 235 -0.28 9.35 25.05
N PHE A 236 -0.84 10.56 25.13
CA PHE A 236 -1.02 11.43 23.97
C PHE A 236 0.32 11.79 23.31
N PHE A 237 1.32 12.14 24.12
CA PHE A 237 2.68 12.37 23.63
C PHE A 237 3.24 11.15 22.91
N PHE A 238 3.13 9.94 23.50
CA PHE A 238 3.57 8.72 22.84
C PHE A 238 2.81 8.42 21.54
N LEU A 239 1.52 8.73 21.45
CA LEU A 239 0.77 8.61 20.21
C LEU A 239 1.28 9.57 19.12
N LEU A 240 1.69 10.79 19.48
CA LEU A 240 2.32 11.72 18.55
C LEU A 240 3.66 11.19 18.04
N VAL A 241 4.54 10.76 18.95
CA VAL A 241 5.84 10.20 18.59
C VAL A 241 5.67 8.92 17.77
N TRP A 242 4.71 8.06 18.13
CA TRP A 242 4.31 6.88 17.35
C TRP A 242 3.93 7.27 15.92
N GLY A 243 3.12 8.31 15.74
CA GLY A 243 2.75 8.83 14.43
C GLY A 243 3.95 9.25 13.59
N VAL A 244 4.93 9.92 14.20
CA VAL A 244 6.19 10.32 13.54
C VAL A 244 7.02 9.09 13.16
N MET A 245 7.17 8.12 14.08
CA MET A 245 7.93 6.89 13.82
C MET A 245 7.27 6.04 12.72
N ASN A 246 5.95 5.92 12.73
CA ASN A 246 5.20 5.22 11.70
C ASN A 246 5.35 5.90 10.33
N THR A 247 5.37 7.23 10.30
CA THR A 247 5.65 8.02 9.08
C THR A 247 7.06 7.76 8.57
N PHE A 248 8.04 7.73 9.47
CA PHE A 248 9.43 7.43 9.15
C PHE A 248 9.59 6.03 8.53
N VAL A 249 9.06 4.99 9.20
CA VAL A 249 9.09 3.60 8.70
C VAL A 249 8.41 3.49 7.35
N SER A 250 7.24 4.13 7.20
CA SER A 250 6.48 4.10 5.96
C SER A 250 7.24 4.79 4.82
N ALA A 251 7.82 5.96 5.07
CA ALA A 251 8.63 6.68 4.09
C ALA A 251 9.84 5.87 3.62
N LEU A 252 10.58 5.27 4.57
CA LEU A 252 11.76 4.47 4.29
C LEU A 252 11.41 3.19 3.52
N SER A 253 10.39 2.47 3.98
CA SER A 253 9.89 1.26 3.34
C SER A 253 9.38 1.55 1.92
N ASN A 254 8.60 2.61 1.73
CA ASN A 254 8.09 3.01 0.42
C ASN A 254 9.22 3.49 -0.52
N GLY A 255 10.21 4.20 0.01
CA GLY A 255 11.41 4.60 -0.75
C GLY A 255 12.25 3.42 -1.21
N ALA A 256 12.45 2.42 -0.34
CA ALA A 256 13.11 1.17 -0.68
C ALA A 256 12.33 0.41 -1.77
N LEU A 257 11.00 0.33 -1.65
CA LEU A 257 10.14 -0.30 -2.66
C LEU A 257 10.23 0.43 -4.01
N ALA A 258 10.17 1.76 -4.02
CA ALA A 258 10.27 2.54 -5.24
C ALA A 258 11.60 2.26 -5.95
N ARG A 259 12.72 2.22 -5.21
CA ARG A 259 14.04 1.91 -5.78
C ARG A 259 14.14 0.47 -6.29
N LEU A 260 13.57 -0.48 -5.56
CA LEU A 260 13.52 -1.89 -5.93
C LEU A 260 12.76 -2.06 -7.25
N LEU A 261 11.57 -1.48 -7.37
CA LEU A 261 10.80 -1.47 -8.61
C LEU A 261 11.58 -0.80 -9.75
N LEU A 262 12.13 0.40 -9.53
CA LEU A 262 12.92 1.10 -10.57
C LEU A 262 14.12 0.27 -11.05
N SER A 263 14.75 -0.52 -10.18
CA SER A 263 15.90 -1.35 -10.53
C SER A 263 15.55 -2.52 -11.44
N GLU A 264 14.31 -3.03 -11.35
CA GLU A 264 13.82 -4.13 -12.19
C GLU A 264 13.32 -3.65 -13.56
N PHE A 265 13.07 -2.35 -13.74
CA PHE A 265 12.62 -1.76 -15.00
C PHE A 265 13.57 -0.71 -15.60
N PRO A 266 14.83 -1.06 -15.95
CA PRO A 266 15.75 -0.11 -16.59
C PRO A 266 15.23 0.42 -17.95
N GLY A 267 14.33 -0.32 -18.62
CA GLY A 267 13.73 0.08 -19.90
C GLY A 267 12.89 1.36 -19.84
N LEU A 268 12.25 1.67 -18.70
CA LEU A 268 11.50 2.92 -18.53
C LEU A 268 12.43 4.15 -18.52
N ARG A 269 13.64 3.98 -17.98
CA ARG A 269 14.67 5.03 -17.93
C ARG A 269 15.26 5.31 -19.33
N GLN A 270 15.46 4.27 -20.13
CA GLN A 270 15.94 4.41 -21.51
C GLN A 270 14.91 5.07 -22.45
N LEU A 271 13.62 4.80 -22.26
CA LEU A 271 12.54 5.43 -23.05
C LEU A 271 12.42 6.93 -22.77
N GLY A 272 12.53 7.35 -21.50
CA GLY A 272 12.59 8.76 -21.13
C GLY A 272 13.77 9.47 -21.79
N CYS A 273 14.94 8.84 -21.79
CA CYS A 273 16.15 9.39 -22.42
C CYS A 273 16.02 9.48 -23.95
N LYS A 274 15.49 8.44 -24.62
CA LYS A 274 15.22 8.46 -26.07
C LYS A 274 14.21 9.54 -26.45
N ARG A 275 13.09 9.68 -25.72
CA ARG A 275 12.10 10.75 -25.96
C ARG A 275 12.69 12.15 -25.75
N ARG A 276 13.52 12.33 -24.72
CA ARG A 276 14.17 13.63 -24.43
C ARG A 276 15.15 14.02 -25.52
N LYS A 277 15.96 13.06 -26.00
CA LYS A 277 16.86 13.25 -27.15
C LYS A 277 16.09 13.59 -28.44
N ALA A 278 15.04 12.84 -28.77
CA ALA A 278 14.21 13.10 -29.95
C ALA A 278 13.52 14.48 -29.91
N ARG A 279 13.11 14.93 -28.72
CA ARG A 279 12.48 16.24 -28.53
C ARG A 279 13.49 17.39 -28.65
N HIS A 280 14.71 17.22 -28.10
CA HIS A 280 15.81 18.17 -28.31
C HIS A 280 16.24 18.26 -29.78
N GLN A 281 16.26 17.14 -30.49
CA GLN A 281 16.64 17.10 -31.90
C GLN A 281 15.61 17.82 -32.79
N ARG A 282 14.31 17.66 -32.51
CA ARG A 282 13.26 18.47 -33.19
C ARG A 282 13.34 19.96 -32.89
N TYR A 283 13.72 20.34 -31.67
CA TYR A 283 13.89 21.76 -31.31
C TYR A 283 15.08 22.38 -32.08
N ARG A 284 16.19 21.64 -32.18
CA ARG A 284 17.40 22.08 -32.88
C ARG A 284 17.19 22.25 -34.39
N VAL A 285 16.39 21.39 -35.01
CA VAL A 285 16.05 21.50 -36.45
C VAL A 285 15.15 22.72 -36.72
N ARG A 286 14.24 23.08 -35.81
CA ARG A 286 13.37 24.26 -35.96
C ARG A 286 14.12 25.59 -35.84
N THR A 287 15.15 25.66 -35.00
CA THR A 287 15.99 26.86 -34.83
C THR A 287 16.97 27.09 -35.99
N ILE A 288 17.26 26.07 -36.79
CA ILE A 288 18.19 26.19 -37.94
C ILE A 288 17.44 26.59 -39.22
N SER A 289 16.13 26.33 -39.34
CA SER A 289 15.33 26.75 -40.50
C SER A 289 14.67 28.13 -40.35
N SER A 290 15.06 28.91 -39.34
CA SER A 290 14.47 30.22 -39.01
C SER A 290 15.50 31.36 -38.91
N GLY A 291 16.74 31.12 -39.34
CA GLY A 291 17.76 32.12 -39.61
C GLY A 291 18.25 31.98 -41.05
#